data_AF-A0A3D0JSJ0-F1
#
_entry.id   AF-A0A3D0JSJ0-F1
#
_cell.length_a   1.000
_cell.length_b   1.000
_cell.length_c   1.000
_cell.angle_alpha   90.00
_cell.angle_beta   90.00
_cell.angle_gamma   90.00
#
_symmetry.space_group_name_H-M   'P 1'
#
loop_
_entity.id
_entity.type
_entity.pdbx_description
1 polymer ?
#
loop_
_entity_poly.entity_id
_entity_poly.type
_entity_poly.pdbx_seq_one_letter_code
_entity_poly.pdbx_strand_id
1 'polypeptide(L)'
;AGPWHALIERDGGLGAFAQGLYGCSEMSVNGLLALAEAGVVRRPADEQGVLVHGGFFLGPQAFYQRLREMTLEQRARFSMTRISFINELYGQEDLKRRQRRDARFVNTVFGMTLLGAGVADQLEDGRVLSGVGGQYNFVAQGHALEGGRSVLLLRSWRESGGEVSSNIVWDYGHTTIPRHLRDIVVTEYGVADLRGKTDAQVIEALLGISDSRFQDELIEQAQQAGKLPADFRLDQRFTHNLPERLQRLREQHAGLFAEYPLGSDFSAVEQDLVRALSWLKSKLRLTEALELGKATLDAPEPGAYPEHLRRMNLEAPDGVREILYQRLLLAGLQATAAP
;
A
#
# COMPACT_ATOMS: atom_id res chain seq x y z
N ALA A 1 -9.56 -22.65 -20.83
CA ALA A 1 -9.39 -21.44 -20.00
C ALA A 1 -8.19 -21.65 -19.08
N GLY A 2 -7.37 -20.63 -18.82
CA GLY A 2 -6.22 -20.74 -17.92
C GLY A 2 -6.64 -20.99 -16.47
N PRO A 3 -5.71 -21.40 -15.57
CA PRO A 3 -6.03 -21.74 -14.18
C PRO A 3 -6.67 -20.59 -13.39
N TRP A 4 -6.50 -19.34 -13.85
CA TRP A 4 -7.00 -18.13 -13.20
C TRP A 4 -8.35 -17.63 -13.73
N HIS A 5 -8.93 -18.27 -14.74
CA HIS A 5 -10.12 -17.72 -15.40
C HIS A 5 -11.30 -17.55 -14.45
N ALA A 6 -11.60 -18.57 -13.63
CA ALA A 6 -12.70 -18.47 -12.66
C ALA A 6 -12.48 -17.36 -11.62
N LEU A 7 -11.23 -17.12 -11.22
CA LEU A 7 -10.88 -16.04 -10.30
C LEU A 7 -11.09 -14.67 -10.96
N ILE A 8 -10.61 -14.52 -12.19
CA ILE A 8 -10.72 -13.28 -12.96
C ILE A 8 -12.19 -12.93 -13.20
N GLU A 9 -13.00 -13.88 -13.67
CA GLU A 9 -14.44 -13.65 -13.90
C GLU A 9 -15.18 -13.29 -12.61
N ARG A 10 -14.80 -13.90 -11.48
CA ARG A 10 -15.41 -13.60 -10.18
C ARG A 10 -15.08 -12.19 -9.68
N ASP A 11 -13.84 -11.74 -9.86
CA ASP A 11 -13.32 -10.55 -9.17
C ASP A 11 -13.18 -9.29 -10.06
N GLY A 12 -13.70 -9.31 -11.30
CA GLY A 12 -13.83 -8.09 -12.11
C GLY A 12 -13.61 -8.24 -13.63
N GLY A 13 -13.20 -9.42 -14.09
CA GLY A 13 -12.98 -9.72 -15.50
C GLY A 13 -11.72 -9.10 -16.10
N LEU A 14 -11.61 -9.18 -17.43
CA LEU A 14 -10.52 -8.57 -18.23
C LEU A 14 -10.98 -7.35 -19.04
N GLY A 15 -12.12 -6.77 -18.67
CA GLY A 15 -12.67 -5.60 -19.36
C GLY A 15 -11.72 -4.41 -19.30
N ALA A 16 -11.44 -3.79 -20.46
CA ALA A 16 -10.71 -2.53 -20.49
C ALA A 16 -11.59 -1.38 -19.98
N PHE A 17 -10.96 -0.32 -19.47
CA PHE A 17 -11.65 0.93 -19.14
C PHE A 17 -12.08 1.66 -20.41
N ALA A 18 -13.07 1.16 -21.16
CA ALA A 18 -13.45 1.64 -22.50
C ALA A 18 -13.91 3.12 -22.50
N GLN A 19 -14.64 3.55 -21.47
CA GLN A 19 -15.03 4.96 -21.29
C GLN A 19 -13.91 5.82 -20.68
N GLY A 20 -12.85 5.20 -20.16
CA GLY A 20 -11.84 5.85 -19.35
C GLY A 20 -12.28 6.14 -17.92
N LEU A 21 -11.31 6.55 -17.11
CA LEU A 21 -11.52 6.99 -15.73
C LEU A 21 -11.54 8.50 -15.64
N TYR A 22 -12.26 8.99 -14.62
CA TYR A 22 -12.21 10.35 -14.10
C TYR A 22 -11.55 10.28 -12.72
N GLY A 23 -10.55 11.11 -12.47
CA GLY A 23 -9.87 11.17 -11.17
C GLY A 23 -10.49 12.23 -10.26
N CYS A 24 -10.84 11.87 -9.03
CA CYS A 24 -11.21 12.83 -7.99
C CYS A 24 -10.52 12.42 -6.69
N SER A 25 -9.45 13.12 -6.33
CA SER A 25 -8.58 12.72 -5.22
C SER A 25 -8.13 13.96 -4.44
N GLU A 26 -7.95 13.82 -3.13
CA GLU A 26 -7.37 14.89 -2.32
C GLU A 26 -5.94 15.18 -2.80
N MET A 27 -5.15 14.12 -2.94
CA MET A 27 -3.79 14.16 -3.46
C MET A 27 -3.75 13.77 -4.93
N SER A 28 -3.37 14.71 -5.80
CA SER A 28 -3.00 14.42 -7.18
C SER A 28 -1.54 14.00 -7.26
N VAL A 29 -1.34 12.68 -7.32
CA VAL A 29 -0.01 12.05 -7.30
C VAL A 29 0.46 11.62 -8.69
N ASN A 30 1.77 11.35 -8.82
CA ASN A 30 2.40 10.94 -10.09
C ASN A 30 1.67 9.78 -10.79
N GLY A 31 1.15 8.81 -10.04
CA GLY A 31 0.40 7.69 -10.59
C GLY A 31 -0.84 8.11 -11.38
N LEU A 32 -1.58 9.14 -10.94
CA LEU A 32 -2.75 9.65 -11.68
C LEU A 32 -2.34 10.32 -12.99
N LEU A 33 -1.20 11.02 -13.01
CA LEU A 33 -0.66 11.58 -14.24
C LEU A 33 -0.22 10.48 -15.21
N ALA A 34 0.50 9.46 -14.72
CA ALA A 34 0.92 8.33 -15.55
C ALA A 34 -0.30 7.61 -16.17
N LEU A 35 -1.39 7.45 -15.41
CA LEU A 35 -2.64 6.90 -15.94
C LEU A 35 -3.31 7.80 -16.98
N ALA A 36 -3.21 9.12 -16.85
CA ALA A 36 -3.72 10.06 -17.86
C ALA A 36 -2.88 10.02 -19.15
N GLU A 37 -1.55 9.99 -19.03
CA GLU A 37 -0.61 9.86 -20.15
C GLU A 37 -0.80 8.51 -20.88
N ALA A 38 -1.06 7.43 -20.15
CA ALA A 38 -1.40 6.12 -20.70
C ALA A 38 -2.82 6.04 -21.29
N GLY A 39 -3.58 7.15 -21.25
CA GLY A 39 -4.95 7.21 -21.75
C GLY A 39 -5.97 6.45 -20.91
N VAL A 40 -5.64 5.97 -19.71
CA VAL A 40 -6.59 5.32 -18.80
C VAL A 40 -7.51 6.35 -18.15
N VAL A 41 -6.94 7.44 -17.62
CA VAL A 41 -7.70 8.60 -17.14
C VAL A 41 -7.97 9.52 -18.33
N ARG A 42 -9.16 9.38 -18.91
CA ARG A 42 -9.58 10.11 -20.11
C ARG A 42 -11.06 10.47 -20.16
N ARG A 43 -11.83 10.11 -19.12
CA ARG A 43 -13.26 10.44 -19.05
C ARG A 43 -13.39 11.86 -18.50
N PRO A 44 -13.95 12.82 -19.25
CA PRO A 44 -14.18 14.16 -18.71
C PRO A 44 -15.25 14.12 -17.61
N ALA A 45 -15.04 14.93 -16.58
CA ALA A 45 -15.99 15.14 -15.50
C ALA A 45 -17.22 15.92 -15.98
N ASP A 46 -17.02 16.83 -16.93
CA ASP A 46 -17.99 17.80 -17.43
C ASP A 46 -17.57 18.32 -18.81
N GLU A 47 -18.34 19.27 -19.33
CA GLU A 47 -18.12 19.91 -20.63
C GLU A 47 -16.83 20.74 -20.68
N GLN A 48 -16.25 21.09 -19.53
CA GLN A 48 -14.97 21.80 -19.44
C GLN A 48 -13.78 20.86 -19.70
N GLY A 49 -14.01 19.55 -19.81
CA GLY A 49 -12.99 18.58 -20.20
C GLY A 49 -12.02 18.21 -19.08
N VAL A 50 -12.36 18.50 -17.81
CA VAL A 50 -11.50 18.16 -16.67
C VAL A 50 -11.43 16.64 -16.52
N LEU A 51 -10.21 16.09 -16.47
CA LEU A 51 -9.97 14.66 -16.29
C LEU A 51 -9.64 14.30 -14.85
N VAL A 52 -9.03 15.23 -14.11
CA VAL A 52 -8.66 15.04 -12.69
C VAL A 52 -9.03 16.28 -11.89
N HIS A 53 -9.82 16.08 -10.85
CA HIS A 53 -9.99 17.03 -9.76
C HIS A 53 -9.08 16.65 -8.58
N GLY A 54 -8.24 17.60 -8.17
CA GLY A 54 -7.26 17.45 -7.09
C GLY A 54 -7.38 18.53 -6.02
N GLY A 55 -6.94 18.25 -4.80
CA GLY A 55 -6.83 19.27 -3.74
C GLY A 55 -5.46 19.94 -3.78
N PHE A 56 -4.42 19.12 -3.96
CA PHE A 56 -3.04 19.56 -4.14
C PHE A 56 -2.22 18.51 -4.89
N PHE A 57 -1.07 18.93 -5.40
CA PHE A 57 -0.10 18.06 -6.04
C PHE A 57 0.90 17.52 -5.02
N LEU A 58 1.22 16.24 -5.12
CA LEU A 58 2.28 15.61 -4.32
C LEU A 58 3.02 14.57 -5.17
N GLY A 59 4.34 14.70 -5.30
CA GLY A 59 5.11 13.75 -6.07
C GLY A 59 6.58 14.11 -6.22
N PRO A 60 7.31 13.32 -7.03
CA PRO A 60 8.72 13.57 -7.37
C PRO A 60 8.92 14.88 -8.15
N GLN A 61 10.16 15.35 -8.24
CA GLN A 61 10.52 16.52 -9.05
C GLN A 61 10.13 16.34 -10.53
N ALA A 62 10.32 15.14 -11.07
CA ALA A 62 9.92 14.81 -12.44
C ALA A 62 8.42 15.03 -12.69
N PHE A 63 7.57 14.74 -11.70
CA PHE A 63 6.12 14.97 -11.78
C PHE A 63 5.81 16.46 -11.96
N TYR A 64 6.42 17.33 -11.15
CA TYR A 64 6.22 18.78 -11.28
C TYR A 64 6.81 19.35 -12.57
N GLN A 65 7.92 18.80 -13.05
CA GLN A 65 8.51 19.21 -14.32
C GLN A 65 7.55 18.94 -15.48
N ARG A 66 6.97 17.74 -15.54
CA ARG A 66 5.96 17.40 -16.56
C ARG A 66 4.76 18.34 -16.53
N LEU A 67 4.25 18.68 -15.34
CA LEU A 67 3.15 19.66 -15.19
C LEU A 67 3.53 21.05 -15.73
N ARG A 68 4.79 21.48 -15.56
CA ARG A 68 5.30 22.76 -16.07
C ARG A 68 5.46 22.77 -17.59
N GLU A 69 5.87 21.64 -18.17
CA GLU A 69 6.08 21.48 -19.61
C GLU A 69 4.77 21.38 -20.41
N MET A 70 3.65 21.05 -19.75
CA MET A 70 2.32 21.07 -20.37
C MET A 70 1.92 22.48 -20.84
N THR A 71 1.27 22.51 -22.00
CA THR A 71 0.50 23.68 -22.47
C THR A 71 -0.60 24.03 -21.47
N LEU A 72 -1.11 25.27 -21.54
CA LEU A 72 -2.23 25.69 -20.68
C LEU A 72 -3.48 24.82 -20.88
N GLU A 73 -3.76 24.38 -22.11
CA GLU A 73 -4.89 23.50 -22.41
C GLU A 73 -4.74 22.12 -21.78
N GLN A 74 -3.56 21.51 -21.87
CA GLN A 74 -3.28 20.23 -21.21
C GLN A 74 -3.37 20.36 -19.69
N ARG A 75 -2.81 21.44 -19.12
CA ARG A 75 -2.85 21.68 -17.68
C ARG A 75 -4.26 21.92 -17.17
N ALA A 76 -5.13 22.57 -17.96
CA ALA A 76 -6.53 22.80 -17.61
C ALA A 76 -7.33 21.49 -17.39
N ARG A 77 -6.85 20.35 -17.91
CA ARG A 77 -7.44 19.02 -17.66
C ARG A 77 -7.20 18.51 -16.23
N PHE A 78 -6.28 19.13 -15.48
CA PHE A 78 -5.96 18.83 -14.08
C PHE A 78 -6.36 20.02 -13.19
N SER A 79 -7.58 19.99 -12.69
CA SER A 79 -8.19 21.10 -11.96
C SER A 79 -7.99 20.95 -10.45
N MET A 80 -7.21 21.86 -9.86
CA MET A 80 -7.10 21.94 -8.41
C MET A 80 -8.29 22.72 -7.85
N THR A 81 -9.02 22.10 -6.92
CA THR A 81 -10.27 22.64 -6.35
C THR A 81 -10.23 22.65 -4.83
N ARG A 82 -11.26 23.20 -4.20
CA ARG A 82 -11.40 23.18 -2.74
C ARG A 82 -11.55 21.74 -2.25
N ILE A 83 -10.95 21.44 -1.11
CA ILE A 83 -11.02 20.14 -0.44
C ILE A 83 -12.49 19.69 -0.23
N SER A 84 -13.40 20.61 0.10
CA SER A 84 -14.83 20.29 0.26
C SER A 84 -15.51 19.84 -1.04
N PHE A 85 -15.03 20.25 -2.22
CA PHE A 85 -15.55 19.70 -3.47
C PHE A 85 -15.22 18.22 -3.57
N ILE A 86 -14.00 17.82 -3.20
CA ILE A 86 -13.45 16.48 -3.37
C ILE A 86 -13.96 15.55 -2.27
N ASN A 87 -13.79 15.95 -1.02
CA ASN A 87 -13.98 15.09 0.14
C ASN A 87 -15.46 14.93 0.49
N GLU A 88 -16.35 15.81 0.04
CA GLU A 88 -17.76 15.75 0.40
C GLU A 88 -18.66 15.54 -0.82
N LEU A 89 -19.83 14.92 -0.60
CA LEU A 89 -20.95 14.98 -1.55
C LEU A 89 -21.82 16.22 -1.35
N TYR A 90 -21.84 16.76 -0.12
CA TYR A 90 -22.58 17.98 0.19
C TYR A 90 -22.08 19.15 -0.67
N GLY A 91 -23.03 19.97 -1.11
CA GLY A 91 -22.79 21.03 -2.09
C GLY A 91 -22.56 20.49 -3.51
N GLN A 92 -23.42 20.88 -4.46
CA GLN A 92 -23.41 20.41 -5.85
C GLN A 92 -23.55 18.89 -5.98
N GLU A 93 -24.37 18.27 -5.15
CA GLU A 93 -24.50 16.81 -5.06
C GLU A 93 -24.90 16.17 -6.40
N ASP A 94 -25.86 16.76 -7.12
CA ASP A 94 -26.29 16.26 -8.44
C ASP A 94 -25.14 16.21 -9.46
N LEU A 95 -24.26 17.21 -9.44
CA LEU A 95 -23.06 17.22 -10.28
C LEU A 95 -22.11 16.11 -9.85
N LYS A 96 -21.78 16.05 -8.56
CA LYS A 96 -20.82 15.07 -8.02
C LYS A 96 -21.29 13.63 -8.24
N ARG A 97 -22.59 13.36 -8.11
CA ARG A 97 -23.21 12.04 -8.40
C ARG A 97 -23.07 11.65 -9.87
N ARG A 98 -23.33 12.57 -10.80
CA ARG A 98 -23.13 12.33 -12.24
C ARG A 98 -21.66 12.11 -12.60
N GLN A 99 -20.75 12.81 -11.92
CA GLN A 99 -19.31 12.69 -12.13
C GLN A 99 -18.76 11.35 -11.59
N ARG A 100 -19.16 10.97 -10.38
CA ARG A 100 -18.58 9.88 -9.57
C ARG A 100 -19.35 8.55 -9.67
N ARG A 101 -19.83 8.23 -10.88
CA ARG A 101 -20.42 6.92 -11.19
C ARG A 101 -19.39 5.81 -11.00
N ASP A 102 -19.79 4.72 -10.35
CA ASP A 102 -18.93 3.55 -10.09
C ASP A 102 -17.60 3.91 -9.40
N ALA A 103 -17.62 4.92 -8.53
CA ALA A 103 -16.40 5.40 -7.87
C ALA A 103 -15.74 4.33 -7.00
N ARG A 104 -14.41 4.32 -6.97
CA ARG A 104 -13.59 3.45 -6.11
C ARG A 104 -12.75 4.33 -5.20
N PHE A 105 -13.06 4.32 -3.92
CA PHE A 105 -12.36 5.11 -2.90
C PHE A 105 -11.34 4.25 -2.19
N VAL A 106 -10.07 4.41 -2.50
CA VAL A 106 -8.99 3.56 -2.01
C VAL A 106 -8.20 4.30 -0.93
N ASN A 107 -8.16 3.75 0.27
CA ASN A 107 -7.45 4.33 1.41
C ASN A 107 -6.66 3.25 2.17
N THR A 108 -5.68 3.65 2.96
CA THR A 108 -4.90 2.73 3.82
C THR A 108 -5.34 2.84 5.28
N VAL A 109 -5.31 1.71 5.98
CA VAL A 109 -5.42 1.62 7.44
C VAL A 109 -4.22 0.83 7.96
N PHE A 110 -3.82 1.04 9.21
CA PHE A 110 -2.75 0.23 9.81
C PHE A 110 -3.30 -0.94 10.63
N GLY A 111 -4.59 -0.92 10.96
CA GLY A 111 -5.27 -1.99 11.71
C GLY A 111 -6.71 -2.20 11.25
N MET A 112 -7.20 -3.43 11.44
CA MET A 112 -8.58 -3.82 11.17
C MET A 112 -9.04 -4.82 12.23
N THR A 113 -10.20 -4.58 12.85
CA THR A 113 -10.78 -5.59 13.73
C THR A 113 -11.47 -6.68 12.93
N LEU A 114 -11.60 -7.89 13.48
CA LEU A 114 -12.33 -9.00 12.86
C LEU A 114 -13.82 -8.71 12.66
N LEU A 115 -14.35 -7.69 13.33
CA LEU A 115 -15.71 -7.19 13.08
C LEU A 115 -15.79 -6.18 11.93
N GLY A 116 -14.65 -5.78 11.35
CA GLY A 116 -14.54 -4.90 10.19
C GLY A 116 -14.41 -3.42 10.51
N ALA A 117 -13.93 -3.04 11.71
CA ALA A 117 -13.61 -1.65 12.02
C ALA A 117 -12.15 -1.33 11.65
N GLY A 118 -11.93 -0.26 10.90
CA GLY A 118 -10.60 0.18 10.46
C GLY A 118 -9.97 1.21 11.39
N VAL A 119 -8.64 1.15 11.53
CA VAL A 119 -7.84 2.05 12.37
C VAL A 119 -6.70 2.66 11.56
N ALA A 120 -6.62 3.99 11.53
CA ALA A 120 -5.70 4.72 10.68
C ALA A 120 -4.95 5.88 11.36
N ASP A 121 -5.48 6.44 12.46
CA ASP A 121 -4.99 7.71 13.00
C ASP A 121 -4.35 7.62 14.40
N GLN A 122 -4.72 6.64 15.23
CA GLN A 122 -4.34 6.62 16.65
C GLN A 122 -3.97 5.23 17.19
N LEU A 123 -2.87 5.14 17.94
CA LEU A 123 -2.45 3.93 18.66
C LEU A 123 -3.24 3.73 19.96
N GLU A 124 -3.32 2.50 20.49
CA GLU A 124 -4.07 2.14 21.71
C GLU A 124 -3.69 2.93 22.97
N ASP A 125 -2.45 3.44 23.03
CA ASP A 125 -1.99 4.31 24.13
C ASP A 125 -2.36 5.79 23.94
N GLY A 126 -3.20 6.09 22.95
CA GLY A 126 -3.68 7.42 22.64
C GLY A 126 -2.73 8.26 21.79
N ARG A 127 -1.55 7.76 21.41
CA ARG A 127 -0.64 8.49 20.51
C ARG A 127 -1.25 8.66 19.12
N VAL A 128 -1.32 9.90 18.65
CA VAL A 128 -1.79 10.24 17.31
C VAL A 128 -0.65 10.06 16.31
N LEU A 129 -0.85 9.18 15.32
CA LEU A 129 0.09 8.95 14.22
C LEU A 129 -0.12 9.92 13.08
N SER A 130 -1.39 10.21 12.77
CA SER A 130 -1.79 11.11 11.69
C SER A 130 -3.17 11.69 11.99
N GLY A 131 -3.57 12.76 11.31
CA GLY A 131 -4.97 13.17 11.32
C GLY A 131 -5.80 12.26 10.42
N VAL A 132 -7.08 12.05 10.75
CA VAL A 132 -8.02 11.25 9.93
C VAL A 132 -8.12 11.78 8.48
N GLY A 133 -7.98 13.09 8.29
CA GLY A 133 -8.08 13.74 6.98
C GLY A 133 -9.44 13.48 6.31
N GLY A 134 -9.45 13.36 4.98
CA GLY A 134 -10.64 13.05 4.19
C GLY A 134 -11.06 11.58 4.17
N GLN A 135 -10.34 10.69 4.86
CA GLN A 135 -10.52 9.24 4.74
C GLN A 135 -11.96 8.82 5.05
N TYR A 136 -12.48 9.23 6.22
CA TYR A 136 -13.85 8.95 6.62
C TYR A 136 -14.84 9.43 5.55
N ASN A 137 -14.63 10.64 5.01
CA ASN A 137 -15.54 11.18 4.02
C ASN A 137 -15.56 10.32 2.75
N PHE A 138 -14.40 9.91 2.22
CA PHE A 138 -14.34 9.03 1.06
C PHE A 138 -15.00 7.68 1.30
N VAL A 139 -14.87 7.10 2.50
CA VAL A 139 -15.60 5.89 2.88
C VAL A 139 -17.11 6.13 2.82
N ALA A 140 -17.59 7.21 3.44
CA ALA A 140 -19.01 7.57 3.44
C ALA A 140 -19.55 7.78 2.01
N GLN A 141 -18.77 8.43 1.13
CA GLN A 141 -19.12 8.59 -0.28
C GLN A 141 -19.24 7.24 -1.01
N GLY A 142 -18.36 6.28 -0.72
CA GLY A 142 -18.44 4.92 -1.27
C GLY A 142 -19.75 4.22 -0.95
N HIS A 143 -20.37 4.51 0.20
CA HIS A 143 -21.68 3.97 0.56
C HIS A 143 -22.84 4.76 -0.05
N ALA A 144 -22.69 6.07 -0.24
CA ALA A 144 -23.74 6.96 -0.69
C ALA A 144 -23.89 7.05 -2.23
N LEU A 145 -22.83 6.79 -2.99
CA LEU A 145 -22.84 6.84 -4.46
C LEU A 145 -23.34 5.55 -5.07
N GLU A 146 -24.14 5.66 -6.13
CA GLU A 146 -24.58 4.51 -6.92
C GLU A 146 -23.36 3.83 -7.58
N GLY A 147 -23.27 2.52 -7.38
CA GLY A 147 -22.12 1.72 -7.82
C GLY A 147 -20.81 2.05 -7.08
N GLY A 148 -20.81 2.99 -6.13
CA GLY A 148 -19.65 3.38 -5.34
C GLY A 148 -19.17 2.25 -4.43
N ARG A 149 -17.85 2.13 -4.26
CA ARG A 149 -17.22 1.20 -3.30
C ARG A 149 -16.09 1.88 -2.55
N SER A 150 -15.99 1.57 -1.26
CA SER A 150 -14.86 1.91 -0.40
C SER A 150 -13.92 0.71 -0.30
N VAL A 151 -12.61 0.96 -0.43
CA VAL A 151 -11.55 -0.04 -0.37
C VAL A 151 -10.54 0.39 0.69
N LEU A 152 -10.35 -0.45 1.71
CA LEU A 152 -9.34 -0.25 2.74
C LEU A 152 -8.19 -1.23 2.55
N LEU A 153 -6.98 -0.71 2.41
CA LEU A 153 -5.75 -1.46 2.23
C LEU A 153 -5.00 -1.53 3.55
N LEU A 154 -4.48 -2.70 3.91
CA LEU A 154 -3.53 -2.86 5.02
C LEU A 154 -2.59 -4.03 4.75
N ARG A 155 -1.39 -3.99 5.31
CA ARG A 155 -0.60 -5.22 5.43
C ARG A 155 -1.27 -6.11 6.46
N SER A 156 -1.35 -7.41 6.24
CA SER A 156 -1.97 -8.33 7.21
C SER A 156 -1.17 -8.43 8.51
N TRP A 157 0.13 -8.15 8.48
CA TRP A 157 1.03 -8.26 9.63
C TRP A 157 2.11 -7.18 9.56
N ARG A 158 2.82 -7.00 10.68
CA ARG A 158 3.98 -6.12 10.80
C ARG A 158 5.03 -6.72 11.72
N GLU A 159 6.24 -6.20 11.64
CA GLU A 159 7.31 -6.47 12.59
C GLU A 159 7.82 -5.15 13.16
N SER A 160 7.92 -5.07 14.49
CA SER A 160 8.44 -3.91 15.19
C SER A 160 9.23 -4.37 16.41
N GLY A 161 10.46 -3.88 16.59
CA GLY A 161 11.31 -4.28 17.71
C GLY A 161 11.66 -5.77 17.76
N GLY A 162 11.58 -6.47 16.61
CA GLY A 162 11.76 -7.93 16.52
C GLY A 162 10.51 -8.74 16.85
N GLU A 163 9.40 -8.09 17.20
CA GLU A 163 8.12 -8.73 17.45
C GLU A 163 7.27 -8.71 16.18
N VAL A 164 6.81 -9.89 15.77
CA VAL A 164 5.88 -10.07 14.65
C VAL A 164 4.46 -10.07 15.20
N SER A 165 3.60 -9.19 14.67
CA SER A 165 2.21 -9.05 15.10
C SER A 165 1.25 -8.96 13.92
N SER A 166 -0.01 -9.34 14.15
CA SER A 166 -1.09 -9.16 13.17
C SER A 166 -1.56 -7.71 13.15
N ASN A 167 -1.97 -7.24 11.97
CA ASN A 167 -2.75 -6.00 11.81
C ASN A 167 -4.25 -6.28 11.68
N ILE A 168 -4.64 -7.54 11.51
CA ILE A 168 -6.03 -7.99 11.66
C ILE A 168 -6.16 -8.56 13.07
N VAL A 169 -6.92 -7.88 13.93
CA VAL A 169 -7.00 -8.15 15.37
C VAL A 169 -8.44 -8.43 15.78
N TRP A 170 -8.65 -9.02 16.94
CA TRP A 170 -10.01 -9.17 17.47
C TRP A 170 -10.61 -7.83 17.88
N ASP A 171 -9.89 -7.10 18.72
CA ASP A 171 -10.25 -5.78 19.23
C ASP A 171 -9.08 -4.79 19.15
N TYR A 172 -9.40 -3.50 19.25
CA TYR A 172 -8.43 -2.41 19.25
C TYR A 172 -9.00 -1.21 20.01
N GLY A 173 -8.16 -0.51 20.78
CA GLY A 173 -8.58 0.61 21.64
C GLY A 173 -9.17 1.84 20.92
N HIS A 174 -9.01 1.94 19.60
CA HIS A 174 -9.48 3.07 18.78
C HIS A 174 -10.19 2.62 17.50
N THR A 175 -10.95 3.53 16.89
CA THR A 175 -11.66 3.29 15.63
C THR A 175 -11.72 4.55 14.80
N THR A 176 -11.21 4.47 13.56
CA THR A 176 -11.30 5.56 12.58
C THR A 176 -12.50 5.34 11.66
N ILE A 177 -12.61 4.12 11.12
CA ILE A 177 -13.69 3.71 10.22
C ILE A 177 -14.57 2.69 10.93
N PRO A 178 -15.77 3.07 11.38
CA PRO A 178 -16.66 2.16 12.09
C PRO A 178 -17.09 0.96 11.24
N ARG A 179 -17.32 -0.19 11.89
CA ARG A 179 -17.71 -1.45 11.21
C ARG A 179 -18.96 -1.36 10.32
N HIS A 180 -19.86 -0.41 10.56
CA HIS A 180 -21.06 -0.24 9.73
C HIS A 180 -20.74 0.32 8.34
N LEU A 181 -19.55 0.92 8.15
CA LEU A 181 -19.04 1.38 6.86
C LEU A 181 -18.07 0.39 6.20
N ARG A 182 -17.99 -0.86 6.70
CA ARG A 182 -17.17 -1.90 6.07
C ARG A 182 -17.62 -2.15 4.64
N ASP A 183 -16.65 -2.29 3.75
CA ASP A 183 -16.88 -2.56 2.34
C ASP A 183 -15.81 -3.53 1.83
N ILE A 184 -14.82 -3.10 1.06
CA ILE A 184 -13.75 -3.99 0.59
C ILE A 184 -12.50 -3.79 1.46
N VAL A 185 -11.88 -4.90 1.88
CA VAL A 185 -10.59 -4.90 2.58
C VAL A 185 -9.58 -5.70 1.76
N VAL A 186 -8.37 -5.19 1.61
CA VAL A 186 -7.31 -5.85 0.82
C VAL A 186 -6.03 -5.95 1.64
N THR A 187 -5.47 -7.15 1.68
CA THR A 187 -4.11 -7.40 2.17
C THR A 187 -3.24 -7.96 1.03
N GLU A 188 -1.97 -8.20 1.31
CA GLU A 188 -1.08 -8.93 0.42
C GLU A 188 -1.54 -10.38 0.11
N TYR A 189 -2.52 -10.91 0.86
CA TYR A 189 -3.04 -12.27 0.69
C TYR A 189 -4.36 -12.35 -0.07
N GLY A 190 -5.05 -11.23 -0.30
CA GLY A 190 -6.26 -11.23 -1.11
C GLY A 190 -7.23 -10.09 -0.80
N VAL A 191 -8.48 -10.29 -1.23
CA VAL A 191 -9.57 -9.32 -1.12
C VAL A 191 -10.71 -9.93 -0.33
N ALA A 192 -11.19 -9.21 0.69
CA ALA A 192 -12.40 -9.51 1.43
C ALA A 192 -13.49 -8.49 1.11
N ASP A 193 -14.56 -8.93 0.44
CA ASP A 193 -15.79 -8.14 0.28
C ASP A 193 -16.68 -8.33 1.52
N LEU A 194 -16.97 -7.26 2.25
CA LEU A 194 -17.66 -7.28 3.56
C LEU A 194 -19.03 -6.61 3.55
N ARG A 195 -19.39 -5.89 2.47
CA ARG A 195 -20.61 -5.06 2.45
C ARG A 195 -21.85 -5.94 2.54
N GLY A 196 -22.74 -5.63 3.48
CA GLY A 196 -24.00 -6.36 3.68
C GLY A 196 -23.85 -7.75 4.30
N LYS A 197 -22.64 -8.19 4.65
CA LYS A 197 -22.39 -9.49 5.29
C LYS A 197 -22.73 -9.48 6.78
N THR A 198 -23.05 -10.65 7.34
CA THR A 198 -23.18 -10.84 8.79
C THR A 198 -21.80 -10.81 9.48
N ASP A 199 -21.76 -10.66 10.81
CA ASP A 199 -20.48 -10.68 11.54
C ASP A 199 -19.69 -11.98 11.29
N ALA A 200 -20.34 -13.15 11.31
CA ALA A 200 -19.68 -14.43 11.04
C ALA A 200 -19.05 -14.48 9.64
N GLN A 201 -19.79 -14.02 8.61
CA GLN A 201 -19.31 -13.97 7.23
C GLN A 201 -18.17 -12.96 7.03
N VAL A 202 -18.16 -11.88 7.81
CA VAL A 202 -17.07 -10.90 7.80
C VAL A 202 -15.82 -11.45 8.45
N ILE A 203 -15.95 -12.11 9.60
CA ILE A 203 -14.83 -12.75 10.28
C ILE A 203 -14.20 -13.80 9.36
N GLU A 204 -15.01 -14.67 8.75
CA GLU A 204 -14.52 -15.68 7.81
C GLU A 204 -13.78 -15.05 6.61
N ALA A 205 -14.32 -13.98 6.03
CA ALA A 205 -13.69 -13.29 4.91
C ALA A 205 -12.37 -12.61 5.31
N LEU A 206 -12.30 -11.98 6.48
CA LEU A 206 -11.08 -11.36 7.00
C LEU A 206 -10.02 -12.42 7.35
N LEU A 207 -10.39 -13.53 7.98
CA LEU A 207 -9.50 -14.67 8.23
C LEU A 207 -8.88 -15.19 6.92
N GLY A 208 -9.66 -15.21 5.83
CA GLY A 208 -9.19 -15.62 4.51
C GLY A 208 -8.08 -14.74 3.92
N ILE A 209 -7.92 -13.50 4.42
CA ILE A 209 -6.87 -12.56 4.01
C ILE A 209 -5.90 -12.22 5.16
N SER A 210 -6.01 -12.91 6.29
CA SER A 210 -5.07 -12.84 7.42
C SER A 210 -3.83 -13.69 7.17
N ASP A 211 -2.71 -13.29 7.77
CA ASP A 211 -1.48 -14.06 7.84
C ASP A 211 -1.71 -15.35 8.64
N SER A 212 -1.32 -16.48 8.07
CA SER A 212 -1.61 -17.80 8.64
C SER A 212 -0.95 -18.06 9.99
N ARG A 213 0.06 -17.27 10.39
CA ARG A 213 0.64 -17.36 11.73
C ARG A 213 -0.33 -16.94 12.84
N PHE A 214 -1.37 -16.18 12.52
CA PHE A 214 -2.33 -15.63 13.50
C PHE A 214 -3.77 -16.14 13.31
N GLN A 215 -4.04 -16.91 12.25
CA GLN A 215 -5.40 -17.37 11.92
C GLN A 215 -6.03 -18.20 13.04
N ASP A 216 -5.27 -19.11 13.68
CA ASP A 216 -5.79 -20.00 14.71
C ASP A 216 -6.24 -19.23 15.96
N GLU A 217 -5.41 -18.32 16.47
CA GLU A 217 -5.74 -17.45 17.62
C GLU A 217 -6.98 -16.59 17.32
N LEU A 218 -7.05 -16.01 16.12
CA LEU A 218 -8.19 -15.20 15.68
C LEU A 218 -9.49 -16.01 15.58
N ILE A 219 -9.42 -17.28 15.15
CA ILE A 219 -10.55 -18.20 15.13
C ILE A 219 -11.00 -18.51 16.56
N GLU A 220 -10.07 -18.82 17.46
CA GLU A 220 -10.35 -19.12 18.87
C GLU A 220 -11.06 -17.94 19.55
N GLN A 221 -10.57 -16.72 19.37
CA GLN A 221 -11.19 -15.48 19.88
C GLN A 221 -12.63 -15.32 19.38
N ALA A 222 -12.86 -15.54 18.07
CA ALA A 222 -14.19 -15.44 17.48
C ALA A 222 -15.15 -16.55 17.96
N GLN A 223 -14.66 -17.77 18.20
CA GLN A 223 -15.44 -18.87 18.75
C GLN A 223 -15.81 -18.62 20.22
N GLN A 224 -14.87 -18.17 21.04
CA GLN A 224 -15.09 -17.82 22.44
C GLN A 224 -16.14 -16.70 22.57
N ALA A 225 -16.15 -15.75 21.65
CA ALA A 225 -17.15 -14.68 21.60
C ALA A 225 -18.51 -15.11 20.99
N GLY A 226 -18.68 -16.38 20.60
CA GLY A 226 -19.90 -16.91 19.99
C GLY A 226 -20.18 -16.32 18.59
N LYS A 227 -19.17 -15.80 17.91
CA LYS A 227 -19.29 -15.24 16.55
C LYS A 227 -19.01 -16.25 15.45
N LEU A 228 -18.32 -17.34 15.77
CA LEU A 228 -18.14 -18.51 14.90
C LEU A 228 -18.58 -19.78 15.64
N PRO A 229 -19.07 -20.81 14.91
CA PRO A 229 -19.30 -22.14 15.46
C PRO A 229 -18.03 -22.77 16.04
N ALA A 230 -18.16 -23.59 17.09
CA ALA A 230 -17.03 -24.27 17.73
C ALA A 230 -16.28 -25.25 16.79
N ASP A 231 -16.97 -25.78 15.79
CA ASP A 231 -16.43 -26.66 14.76
C ASP A 231 -16.01 -25.92 13.48
N PHE A 232 -16.06 -24.58 13.46
CA PHE A 232 -15.61 -23.79 12.31
C PHE A 232 -14.18 -24.15 11.92
N ARG A 233 -13.95 -24.30 10.61
CA ARG A 233 -12.64 -24.50 10.00
C ARG A 233 -12.50 -23.57 8.81
N LEU A 234 -11.39 -22.84 8.75
CA LEU A 234 -11.08 -22.01 7.60
C LEU A 234 -10.81 -22.88 6.38
N ASP A 235 -11.27 -22.44 5.21
CA ASP A 235 -10.99 -23.12 3.93
C ASP A 235 -9.48 -23.27 3.72
N GLN A 236 -9.05 -24.49 3.40
CA GLN A 236 -7.64 -24.88 3.23
C GLN A 236 -6.89 -23.99 2.22
N ARG A 237 -7.59 -23.39 1.26
CA ARG A 237 -6.96 -22.46 0.30
C ARG A 237 -6.36 -21.21 0.96
N PHE A 238 -6.81 -20.85 2.17
CA PHE A 238 -6.38 -19.67 2.91
C PHE A 238 -5.38 -19.97 4.03
N THR A 239 -5.08 -21.24 4.30
CA THR A 239 -4.23 -21.64 5.44
C THR A 239 -2.73 -21.58 5.13
N HIS A 240 -2.36 -20.98 4.00
CA HIS A 240 -0.97 -20.79 3.56
C HIS A 240 -0.72 -19.33 3.15
N ASN A 241 -1.32 -18.39 3.87
CA ASN A 241 -1.09 -16.96 3.75
C ASN A 241 0.18 -16.57 4.51
N LEU A 242 1.33 -16.87 3.93
CA LEU A 242 2.64 -16.70 4.55
C LEU A 242 3.55 -15.78 3.72
N PRO A 243 4.42 -14.96 4.35
CA PRO A 243 5.35 -14.10 3.63
C PRO A 243 6.27 -14.87 2.68
N GLU A 244 6.72 -16.06 3.09
CA GLU A 244 7.62 -16.93 2.33
C GLU A 244 6.95 -17.47 1.06
N ARG A 245 5.61 -17.60 1.05
CA ARG A 245 4.87 -17.95 -0.16
C ARG A 245 4.90 -16.80 -1.16
N LEU A 246 4.64 -15.57 -0.71
CA LEU A 246 4.68 -14.39 -1.58
C LEU A 246 6.10 -14.12 -2.10
N GLN A 247 7.12 -14.32 -1.27
CA GLN A 247 8.51 -14.20 -1.69
C GLN A 247 8.86 -15.20 -2.80
N ARG A 248 8.50 -16.49 -2.64
CA ARG A 248 8.72 -17.50 -3.69
C ARG A 248 7.99 -17.15 -4.99
N LEU A 249 6.76 -16.65 -4.91
CA LEU A 249 6.02 -16.20 -6.09
C LEU A 249 6.70 -15.02 -6.78
N ARG A 250 7.19 -14.04 -6.00
CA ARG A 250 7.93 -12.90 -6.55
C ARG A 250 9.22 -13.36 -7.25
N GLU A 251 9.96 -14.31 -6.66
CA GLU A 251 11.18 -14.87 -7.26
C GLU A 251 10.89 -15.62 -8.57
N GLN A 252 9.83 -16.42 -8.61
CA GLN A 252 9.38 -17.12 -9.82
C GLN A 252 8.95 -16.17 -10.95
N HIS A 253 8.49 -14.97 -10.59
CA HIS A 253 7.97 -13.97 -11.53
C HIS A 253 8.76 -12.66 -11.46
N ALA A 254 10.07 -12.72 -11.17
CA ALA A 254 10.89 -11.52 -10.91
C ALA A 254 10.82 -10.48 -12.04
N GLY A 255 10.73 -10.93 -13.30
CA GLY A 255 10.62 -10.06 -14.46
C GLY A 255 9.34 -9.21 -14.53
N LEU A 256 8.31 -9.50 -13.71
CA LEU A 256 7.08 -8.70 -13.63
C LEU A 256 7.18 -7.57 -12.59
N PHE A 257 8.17 -7.59 -11.70
CA PHE A 257 8.28 -6.66 -10.58
C PHE A 257 9.46 -5.71 -10.76
N ALA A 258 9.35 -4.80 -11.73
CA ALA A 258 10.30 -3.70 -11.86
C ALA A 258 10.32 -2.88 -10.56
N GLU A 259 11.51 -2.53 -10.06
CA GLU A 259 11.68 -1.83 -8.77
C GLU A 259 11.05 -0.43 -8.79
N TYR A 260 11.18 0.27 -9.93
CA TYR A 260 10.63 1.61 -10.15
C TYR A 260 9.81 1.66 -11.45
N PRO A 261 8.60 1.07 -11.50
CA PRO A 261 7.84 0.90 -12.75
C PRO A 261 7.35 2.23 -13.34
N LEU A 262 7.36 3.31 -12.56
CA LEU A 262 7.01 4.67 -12.99
C LEU A 262 8.22 5.62 -12.96
N GLY A 263 9.44 5.08 -12.93
CA GLY A 263 10.66 5.84 -12.73
C GLY A 263 10.92 6.22 -11.27
N SER A 264 12.05 6.89 -11.03
CA SER A 264 12.51 7.33 -9.71
C SER A 264 13.34 8.61 -9.84
N ASP A 265 13.29 9.47 -8.82
CA ASP A 265 14.21 10.61 -8.69
C ASP A 265 15.57 10.19 -8.13
N PHE A 266 15.69 8.96 -7.61
CA PHE A 266 16.96 8.44 -7.14
C PHE A 266 17.91 8.19 -8.33
N SER A 267 19.12 8.72 -8.20
CA SER A 267 20.26 8.31 -9.05
C SER A 267 20.53 6.81 -8.92
N ALA A 268 21.26 6.22 -9.87
CA ALA A 268 21.64 4.81 -9.81
C ALA A 268 22.38 4.47 -8.49
N VAL A 269 23.28 5.36 -8.06
CA VAL A 269 24.00 5.27 -6.77
C VAL A 269 23.03 5.25 -5.59
N GLU A 270 22.01 6.11 -5.59
CA GLU A 270 21.03 6.14 -4.50
C GLU A 270 20.13 4.90 -4.49
N GLN A 271 19.79 4.36 -5.66
CA GLN A 271 19.06 3.09 -5.74
C GLN A 271 19.88 1.93 -5.16
N ASP A 272 21.17 1.84 -5.49
CA ASP A 272 22.09 0.86 -4.89
C ASP A 272 22.17 1.03 -3.36
N LEU A 273 22.31 2.28 -2.89
CA LEU A 273 22.38 2.58 -1.46
C LEU A 273 21.10 2.18 -0.73
N VAL A 274 19.92 2.45 -1.30
CA VAL A 274 18.64 2.04 -0.70
C VAL A 274 18.56 0.51 -0.58
N ARG A 275 19.00 -0.24 -1.61
CA ARG A 275 19.07 -1.71 -1.55
C ARG A 275 20.01 -2.18 -0.45
N ALA A 276 21.24 -1.67 -0.43
CA ALA A 276 22.26 -2.03 0.57
C ALA A 276 21.81 -1.74 2.00
N LEU A 277 21.25 -0.55 2.26
CA LEU A 277 20.77 -0.15 3.58
C LEU A 277 19.55 -0.98 4.01
N SER A 278 18.66 -1.33 3.08
CA SER A 278 17.52 -2.21 3.36
C SER A 278 17.98 -3.63 3.70
N TRP A 279 18.98 -4.15 3.00
CA TRP A 279 19.60 -5.43 3.31
C TRP A 279 20.26 -5.41 4.69
N LEU A 280 21.06 -4.40 5.01
CA LEU A 280 21.66 -4.24 6.33
C LEU A 280 20.61 -4.20 7.44
N LYS A 281 19.54 -3.42 7.24
CA LYS A 281 18.41 -3.37 8.19
C LYS A 281 17.79 -4.75 8.42
N SER A 282 17.70 -5.59 7.39
CA SER A 282 17.17 -6.96 7.53
C SER A 282 18.11 -7.88 8.31
N LYS A 283 19.43 -7.69 8.21
CA LYS A 283 20.48 -8.50 8.84
C LYS A 283 20.86 -8.09 10.26
N LEU A 284 20.38 -6.95 10.74
CA LEU A 284 20.56 -6.49 12.12
C LEU A 284 19.70 -7.28 13.15
N ARG A 285 19.02 -8.35 12.72
CA ARG A 285 18.36 -9.31 13.61
C ARG A 285 19.40 -10.09 14.41
N LEU A 286 19.19 -10.27 15.71
CA LEU A 286 20.16 -10.89 16.64
C LEU A 286 20.69 -12.26 16.17
N THR A 287 19.90 -13.01 15.40
CA THR A 287 20.26 -14.34 14.86
C THR A 287 21.19 -14.29 13.64
N GLU A 288 21.34 -13.15 12.97
CA GLU A 288 22.14 -12.99 11.74
C GLU A 288 23.43 -12.16 11.95
N ALA A 289 23.75 -11.79 13.20
CA ALA A 289 24.92 -10.99 13.54
C ALA A 289 26.25 -11.64 13.13
N LEU A 290 26.33 -12.97 13.14
CA LEU A 290 27.51 -13.73 12.67
C LEU A 290 27.72 -13.60 11.16
N GLU A 291 26.64 -13.67 10.38
CA GLU A 291 26.69 -13.49 8.93
C GLU A 291 27.03 -12.05 8.56
N LEU A 292 26.50 -11.08 9.30
CA LEU A 292 26.87 -9.68 9.16
C LEU A 292 28.36 -9.44 9.47
N GLY A 293 28.87 -10.07 10.54
CA GLY A 293 30.29 -10.02 10.90
C GLY A 293 31.20 -10.58 9.81
N LYS A 294 30.87 -11.74 9.23
CA LYS A 294 31.62 -12.29 8.08
C LYS A 294 31.56 -11.37 6.87
N ALA A 295 30.37 -10.90 6.50
CA ALA A 295 30.20 -10.02 5.34
C ALA A 295 31.02 -8.72 5.47
N THR A 296 31.21 -8.20 6.70
CA THR A 296 32.10 -7.04 6.91
C THR A 296 33.59 -7.35 6.77
N LEU A 297 34.02 -8.58 7.03
CA LEU A 297 35.41 -9.03 6.82
C LEU A 297 35.69 -9.22 5.33
N ASP A 298 34.72 -9.77 4.60
CA ASP A 298 34.80 -10.01 3.15
C ASP A 298 34.41 -8.78 2.31
N ALA A 299 34.10 -7.66 2.98
CA ALA A 299 33.65 -6.44 2.32
C ALA A 299 34.71 -5.94 1.32
N PRO A 300 34.29 -5.51 0.12
CA PRO A 300 35.19 -5.07 -0.92
C PRO A 300 35.98 -3.83 -0.50
N GLU A 301 37.12 -3.59 -1.16
CA GLU A 301 37.91 -2.39 -0.91
C GLU A 301 37.11 -1.11 -1.23
N PRO A 302 37.30 0.00 -0.49
CA PRO A 302 36.56 1.25 -0.69
C PRO A 302 36.55 1.77 -2.13
N GLY A 303 37.64 1.51 -2.87
CA GLY A 303 37.77 1.88 -4.28
C GLY A 303 36.78 1.19 -5.23
N ALA A 304 36.07 0.14 -4.80
CA ALA A 304 35.05 -0.52 -5.60
C ALA A 304 33.73 0.28 -5.70
N TYR A 305 33.44 1.14 -4.71
CA TYR A 305 32.19 1.92 -4.64
C TYR A 305 32.43 3.40 -4.26
N PRO A 306 33.29 4.14 -4.99
CA PRO A 306 33.72 5.47 -4.58
C PRO A 306 32.58 6.50 -4.57
N GLU A 307 31.64 6.40 -5.50
CA GLU A 307 30.49 7.32 -5.58
C GLU A 307 29.48 7.09 -4.45
N HIS A 308 29.22 5.82 -4.10
CA HIS A 308 28.34 5.44 -2.98
C HIS A 308 28.89 5.91 -1.64
N LEU A 309 30.21 5.73 -1.43
CA LEU A 309 30.89 6.20 -0.22
C LEU A 309 30.84 7.73 -0.12
N ARG A 310 31.10 8.46 -1.22
CA ARG A 310 30.98 9.92 -1.23
C ARG A 310 29.56 10.37 -0.91
N ARG A 311 28.54 9.73 -1.50
CA ARG A 311 27.13 10.06 -1.25
C ARG A 311 26.71 9.89 0.22
N MET A 312 27.34 8.94 0.92
CA MET A 312 27.12 8.64 2.34
C MET A 312 28.10 9.35 3.28
N ASN A 313 29.00 10.19 2.78
CA ASN A 313 30.09 10.83 3.54
C ASN A 313 31.01 9.82 4.26
N LEU A 314 31.37 8.72 3.58
CA LEU A 314 32.21 7.64 4.10
C LEU A 314 33.44 7.37 3.21
N GLU A 315 33.92 8.34 2.41
CA GLU A 315 35.12 8.14 1.59
C GLU A 315 36.42 8.11 2.43
N ALA A 316 36.45 8.89 3.51
CA ALA A 316 37.57 9.02 4.43
C ALA A 316 37.04 8.97 5.89
N PRO A 317 36.72 7.78 6.40
CA PRO A 317 36.11 7.63 7.72
C PRO A 317 37.04 8.10 8.84
N ASP A 318 36.51 8.88 9.78
CA ASP A 318 37.24 9.35 10.96
C ASP A 318 36.87 8.51 12.20
N GLY A 319 37.83 7.70 12.66
CA GLY A 319 37.68 6.84 13.82
C GLY A 319 36.96 5.51 13.58
N VAL A 320 36.94 4.68 14.63
CA VAL A 320 36.53 3.26 14.55
C VAL A 320 35.06 3.08 14.11
N ARG A 321 34.19 4.02 14.49
CA ARG A 321 32.76 3.95 14.19
C ARG A 321 32.48 4.13 12.70
N GLU A 322 33.08 5.14 12.07
CA GLU A 322 32.87 5.39 10.65
C GLU A 322 33.52 4.31 9.77
N ILE A 323 34.66 3.76 10.22
CA ILE A 323 35.28 2.59 9.57
C ILE A 323 34.31 1.40 9.58
N LEU A 324 33.64 1.14 10.70
CA LEU A 324 32.63 0.08 10.77
C LEU A 324 31.44 0.37 9.85
N TYR A 325 30.93 1.60 9.81
CA TYR A 325 29.84 1.98 8.91
C TYR A 325 30.21 1.85 7.43
N GLN A 326 31.43 2.24 7.06
CA GLN A 326 31.96 2.06 5.71
C GLN A 326 32.00 0.57 5.34
N ARG A 327 32.55 -0.29 6.21
CA ARG A 327 32.63 -1.74 5.99
C ARG A 327 31.24 -2.38 5.88
N LEU A 328 30.30 -2.01 6.75
CA LEU A 328 28.91 -2.47 6.68
C LEU A 328 28.26 -2.06 5.35
N LEU A 329 28.43 -0.80 4.94
CA LEU A 329 27.87 -0.30 3.70
C LEU A 329 28.42 -1.04 2.48
N LEU A 330 29.75 -1.25 2.42
CA LEU A 330 30.42 -1.97 1.34
C LEU A 330 29.96 -3.43 1.26
N ALA A 331 29.79 -4.10 2.41
CA ALA A 331 29.21 -5.44 2.47
C ALA A 331 27.78 -5.47 1.93
N GLY A 332 26.95 -4.50 2.33
CA GLY A 332 25.57 -4.38 1.83
C GLY A 332 25.50 -4.13 0.33
N LEU A 333 26.38 -3.27 -0.21
CA LEU A 333 26.47 -3.00 -1.65
C LEU A 333 26.89 -4.26 -2.43
N GLN A 334 27.88 -5.00 -1.94
CA GLN A 334 28.28 -6.26 -2.55
C GLN A 334 27.17 -7.32 -2.51
N ALA A 335 26.48 -7.45 -1.38
CA ALA A 335 25.42 -8.43 -1.20
C ALA A 335 24.16 -8.12 -2.04
N THR A 336 23.99 -6.88 -2.48
CA THR A 336 22.83 -6.42 -3.25
C THR A 336 23.14 -5.98 -4.67
N ALA A 337 24.41 -6.09 -5.08
CA ALA A 337 24.82 -5.91 -6.46
C ALA A 337 24.04 -6.93 -7.32
N ALA A 338 23.26 -6.43 -8.27
CA ALA A 338 22.60 -7.28 -9.24
C ALA A 338 23.66 -8.06 -10.04
N PRO A 339 23.45 -9.35 -10.35
CA PRO A 339 24.25 -10.02 -11.37
C PRO A 339 24.04 -9.42 -12.76
#